data_AF-A0AAJ4DPU1-F1
#
_entry.id   AF-A0AAJ4DPU1-F1
#
_cell.length_a   1.000
_cell.length_b   1.000
_cell.length_c   1.000
_cell.angle_alpha   90.00
_cell.angle_beta   90.00
_cell.angle_gamma   90.00
#
_symmetry.space_group_name_H-M   'P 1'
#
loop_
_entity.id
_entity.type
_entity.pdbx_description
1 polymer ?
#
loop_
_entity_poly.entity_id
_entity_poly.type
_entity_poly.pdbx_seq_one_letter_code
_entity_poly.pdbx_strand_id
1 'polypeptide(L)'
;MSGKYSESTVLDGITTDGVYPPVEDDAINISGDVILGFYGSFGPATVKIIFETEKPNGEMEQLPEHPDWVFTEKPGPEKFRFSKTLPFRLVVSGSDGNTNFGLNIHNLD
;
A
#
# COMPACT_ATOMS: atom_id res chain seq x y z
N MET A 1 3.71 14.23 22.52
CA MET A 1 2.47 13.45 22.33
C MET A 1 2.86 12.12 21.74
N SER A 2 2.92 11.06 22.54
CA SER A 2 3.20 9.70 22.04
C SER A 2 1.87 9.09 21.59
N GLY A 3 1.57 9.17 20.30
CA GLY A 3 0.53 8.33 19.72
C GLY A 3 0.93 6.87 19.93
N LYS A 4 0.04 6.08 20.51
CA LYS A 4 0.26 4.64 20.66
C LYS A 4 0.07 4.04 19.26
N TYR A 5 1.16 3.65 18.60
CA TYR A 5 1.09 2.90 17.34
C TYR A 5 0.66 1.48 17.69
N SER A 6 -0.53 1.06 17.24
CA SER A 6 -1.13 -0.21 17.68
C SER A 6 -0.61 -1.40 16.90
N GLU A 7 -0.29 -1.25 15.61
CA GLU A 7 0.31 -2.30 14.79
C GLU A 7 0.97 -1.63 13.57
N SER A 8 2.20 -2.06 13.23
CA SER A 8 2.90 -1.59 12.03
C SER A 8 3.11 -2.77 11.08
N THR A 9 2.43 -2.73 9.94
CA THR A 9 2.67 -3.71 8.87
C THR A 9 3.80 -3.20 7.99
N VAL A 10 4.80 -4.05 7.74
CA VAL A 10 5.97 -3.70 6.93
C VAL A 10 6.02 -4.60 5.71
N LEU A 11 6.06 -3.98 4.54
CA LEU A 11 6.45 -4.62 3.28
C LEU A 11 7.87 -4.16 2.97
N ASP A 12 8.81 -5.09 2.85
CA ASP A 12 10.22 -4.77 2.60
C ASP A 12 10.76 -5.57 1.40
N GLY A 13 11.89 -5.14 0.86
CA GLY A 13 12.58 -5.83 -0.23
C GLY A 13 11.83 -5.80 -1.55
N ILE A 14 11.00 -4.77 -1.79
CA ILE A 14 10.29 -4.61 -3.06
C ILE A 14 11.29 -4.15 -4.12
N THR A 15 11.65 -5.08 -5.00
CA THR A 15 12.76 -4.92 -5.96
C THR A 15 12.35 -5.23 -7.41
N THR A 16 11.16 -5.81 -7.62
CA THR A 16 10.69 -6.24 -8.94
C THR A 16 9.26 -5.80 -9.19
N ASP A 17 8.83 -5.90 -10.45
CA ASP A 17 7.43 -5.70 -10.82
C ASP A 17 6.55 -6.78 -10.22
N GLY A 18 5.35 -6.41 -9.79
CA GLY A 18 4.42 -7.36 -9.19
C GLY A 18 3.37 -6.70 -8.30
N VAL A 19 2.64 -7.57 -7.58
CA VAL A 19 1.63 -7.19 -6.59
C VAL A 19 2.13 -7.57 -5.20
N TYR A 20 1.99 -6.68 -4.22
CA TYR A 20 2.53 -6.84 -2.86
C TYR A 20 1.46 -6.54 -1.80
N PRO A 21 1.14 -7.49 -0.89
CA PRO A 21 1.53 -8.90 -0.94
C PRO A 21 1.08 -9.59 -2.25
N PRO A 22 1.73 -10.70 -2.66
CA PRO A 22 1.31 -11.52 -3.79
C PRO A 22 -0.17 -11.88 -3.74
N VAL A 23 -0.80 -12.07 -4.90
CA VAL A 23 -2.25 -12.31 -4.99
C VAL A 23 -2.68 -13.59 -4.28
N GLU A 24 -1.77 -14.57 -4.16
CA GLU A 24 -2.00 -15.81 -3.43
C GLU A 24 -2.02 -15.62 -1.90
N ASP A 25 -1.41 -14.53 -1.40
CA ASP A 25 -1.37 -14.19 0.02
C ASP A 25 -2.54 -13.28 0.40
N ASP A 26 -2.91 -13.31 1.68
CA ASP A 26 -3.92 -12.42 2.23
C ASP A 26 -3.51 -10.95 2.04
N ALA A 27 -4.45 -10.13 1.55
CA ALA A 27 -4.27 -8.70 1.45
C ALA A 27 -4.14 -8.06 2.85
N ILE A 28 -3.48 -6.91 2.91
CA ILE A 28 -3.33 -6.19 4.18
C ILE A 28 -4.65 -5.48 4.46
N ASN A 29 -5.30 -5.77 5.58
CA ASN A 29 -6.49 -5.04 5.98
C ASN A 29 -6.09 -3.74 6.68
N ILE A 30 -6.55 -2.60 6.13
CA ILE A 30 -6.33 -1.28 6.74
C ILE A 30 -7.67 -0.60 7.03
N SER A 31 -7.73 0.15 8.13
CA SER A 31 -8.97 0.80 8.60
C SER A 31 -8.67 2.05 9.40
N GLY A 32 -9.65 2.96 9.52
CA GLY A 32 -9.48 4.18 10.32
C GLY A 32 -8.45 5.14 9.73
N ASP A 33 -7.67 5.79 10.60
CA ASP A 33 -6.59 6.68 10.18
C ASP A 33 -5.31 5.88 10.00
N VAL A 34 -4.64 6.03 8.86
CA VAL A 34 -3.42 5.26 8.53
C VAL A 34 -2.36 6.19 7.99
N ILE A 35 -1.10 5.98 8.36
CA ILE A 35 0.05 6.62 7.73
C ILE A 35 0.81 5.59 6.90
N LEU A 36 1.00 5.90 5.61
CA LEU A 36 1.83 5.14 4.68
C LEU A 36 3.19 5.84 4.54
N GLY A 37 4.26 5.15 4.93
CA GLY A 37 5.63 5.64 4.87
C GLY A 37 6.49 4.79 3.96
N PHE A 38 6.82 5.30 2.77
CA PHE A 38 7.77 4.65 1.87
C PHE A 38 9.22 4.95 2.26
N TYR A 39 10.08 3.95 2.21
CA TYR A 39 11.52 4.08 2.45
C TYR A 39 12.32 3.36 1.36
N GLY A 40 13.62 3.67 1.24
CA GLY A 40 14.43 3.20 0.11
C GLY A 40 14.24 4.02 -1.16
N SER A 41 14.46 3.38 -2.32
CA SER A 41 14.52 3.96 -3.66
C SER A 41 13.51 3.29 -4.59
N PHE A 42 12.61 4.07 -5.19
CA PHE A 42 11.72 3.56 -6.25
C PHE A 42 12.48 3.29 -7.56
N GLY A 43 13.62 3.96 -7.79
CA GLY A 43 14.24 3.97 -9.11
C GLY A 43 13.27 4.57 -10.14
N PRO A 44 13.11 3.96 -11.32
CA PRO A 44 12.12 4.35 -12.32
C PRO A 44 10.72 3.75 -12.10
N ALA A 45 10.51 2.98 -11.02
CA ALA A 45 9.26 2.25 -10.82
C ALA A 45 8.07 3.19 -10.57
N THR A 46 6.93 2.80 -11.12
CA THR A 46 5.62 3.35 -10.75
C THR A 46 4.99 2.45 -9.70
N VAL A 47 4.54 3.05 -8.60
CA VAL A 47 3.91 2.37 -7.48
C VAL A 47 2.46 2.81 -7.38
N LYS A 48 1.54 1.85 -7.50
CA LYS A 48 0.11 2.09 -7.40
C LYS A 48 -0.46 1.38 -6.19
N ILE A 49 -1.27 2.09 -5.40
CA ILE A 49 -2.08 1.48 -4.35
C ILE A 49 -3.40 1.01 -4.96
N ILE A 50 -3.77 -0.23 -4.68
CA ILE A 50 -5.09 -0.77 -4.98
C ILE A 50 -5.80 -1.13 -3.68
N PHE A 51 -7.07 -0.73 -3.62
CA PHE A 51 -8.01 -1.16 -2.60
C PHE A 51 -8.97 -2.15 -3.22
N GLU A 52 -9.30 -3.20 -2.50
CA GLU A 52 -10.33 -4.14 -2.91
C GLU A 52 -11.53 -4.00 -1.97
N THR A 53 -12.72 -4.33 -2.47
CA THR A 53 -13.94 -4.41 -1.68
C THR A 53 -14.65 -5.72 -2.03
N GLU A 54 -15.22 -6.36 -1.02
CA GLU A 54 -16.06 -7.53 -1.23
C GLU A 54 -17.43 -7.07 -1.77
N LYS A 55 -17.87 -7.71 -2.84
CA LYS A 55 -19.22 -7.58 -3.39
C LYS A 55 -20.22 -8.40 -2.56
N PRO A 56 -21.53 -8.10 -2.65
CA PRO A 56 -22.56 -8.88 -1.97
C PRO A 56 -22.58 -10.39 -2.31
N ASN A 57 -21.97 -10.80 -3.42
CA ASN A 57 -21.83 -12.20 -3.85
C ASN A 57 -20.54 -12.87 -3.34
N GLY A 58 -19.74 -12.19 -2.51
CA GLY A 58 -18.48 -12.68 -1.96
C GLY A 58 -17.27 -12.54 -2.90
N GLU A 59 -17.43 -11.94 -4.08
CA GLU A 59 -16.31 -11.67 -4.99
C GLU A 59 -15.56 -10.41 -4.58
N MET A 60 -14.23 -10.43 -4.66
CA MET A 60 -13.40 -9.25 -4.46
C MET A 60 -13.34 -8.41 -5.74
N GLU A 61 -13.57 -7.10 -5.62
CA GLU A 61 -13.45 -6.14 -6.72
C GLU A 61 -12.51 -5.01 -6.33
N GLN A 62 -11.62 -4.62 -7.25
CA GLN A 62 -10.79 -3.43 -7.07
C GLN A 62 -11.66 -2.18 -7.12
N LEU A 63 -11.49 -1.31 -6.12
CA LEU A 63 -12.08 0.03 -6.14
C LEU A 63 -11.53 0.82 -7.34
N PRO A 64 -12.32 1.76 -7.88
CA PRO A 64 -11.87 2.63 -8.96
C PRO A 64 -10.53 3.28 -8.61
N GLU A 65 -9.60 3.28 -9.57
CA GLU A 65 -8.31 3.92 -9.40
C GLU A 65 -8.48 5.42 -9.14
N HIS A 66 -7.74 5.93 -8.15
CA HIS A 66 -7.60 7.36 -7.92
C HIS A 66 -6.18 7.79 -8.30
N PRO A 67 -6.00 8.90 -9.04
CA PRO A 67 -4.66 9.36 -9.44
C PRO A 67 -3.74 9.64 -8.24
N ASP A 68 -4.29 10.08 -7.11
CA ASP A 68 -3.53 10.30 -5.85
C ASP A 68 -2.97 9.00 -5.24
N TRP A 69 -3.29 7.84 -5.81
CA TRP A 69 -2.79 6.53 -5.38
C TRP A 69 -1.73 5.97 -6.32
N VAL A 70 -1.29 6.76 -7.31
CA VAL A 70 -0.25 6.39 -8.27
C VAL A 70 0.96 7.29 -8.06
N PHE A 71 2.10 6.69 -7.74
CA PHE A 71 3.33 7.37 -7.40
C PHE A 71 4.44 6.99 -8.39
N THR A 72 4.90 7.97 -9.16
CA THR A 72 6.11 7.83 -10.02
C THR A 72 7.37 8.32 -9.32
N GLU A 73 7.20 9.01 -8.20
CA GLU A 73 8.27 9.44 -7.30
C GLU A 73 7.88 9.07 -5.87
N LYS A 74 8.87 8.85 -5.01
CA LYS A 74 8.60 8.47 -3.61
C LYS A 74 7.92 9.64 -2.89
N PRO A 75 6.66 9.49 -2.43
CA PRO A 75 5.99 10.55 -1.69
C PRO A 75 6.57 10.66 -0.28
N GLY A 76 6.20 11.72 0.43
CA GLY A 76 6.42 11.79 1.87
C GLY A 76 5.56 10.77 2.63
N PRO A 77 5.55 10.82 3.97
CA PRO A 77 4.55 10.11 4.74
C PRO A 77 3.16 10.63 4.38
N GLU A 78 2.31 9.77 3.83
CA GLU A 78 0.96 10.12 3.41
C GLU A 78 -0.06 9.62 4.44
N LYS A 79 -0.97 10.50 4.87
CA LYS A 79 -2.04 10.14 5.80
C LYS A 79 -3.33 9.88 5.05
N PHE A 80 -3.89 8.69 5.24
CA PHE A 80 -5.18 8.28 4.70
C PHE A 80 -6.20 8.11 5.82
N ARG A 81 -7.47 8.30 5.48
CA ARG A 81 -8.60 8.03 6.38
C ARG A 81 -9.62 7.16 5.68
N PHE A 82 -9.87 5.99 6.24
CA PHE A 82 -10.79 5.00 5.73
C PHE A 82 -12.04 4.93 6.60
N SER A 83 -13.21 4.99 5.98
CA SER A 83 -14.51 4.90 6.65
C SER A 83 -14.91 3.45 6.99
N LYS A 84 -14.23 2.47 6.41
CA LYS A 84 -14.41 1.04 6.63
C LYS A 84 -13.06 0.32 6.46
N THR A 85 -12.98 -0.92 6.91
CA THR A 85 -11.81 -1.77 6.63
C THR A 85 -11.77 -2.09 5.13
N LEU A 86 -10.61 -1.87 4.52
CA LEU A 86 -10.35 -2.16 3.12
C LEU A 86 -9.10 -3.02 3.00
N PRO A 87 -9.19 -4.14 2.27
CA PRO A 87 -8.03 -4.85 1.75
C PRO A 87 -7.16 -3.94 0.87
N PHE A 88 -5.87 -3.95 1.13
CA PHE A 88 -4.84 -3.13 0.52
C PHE A 88 -3.79 -4.00 -0.15
N ARG A 89 -3.41 -3.64 -1.38
CA ARG A 89 -2.20 -4.14 -2.06
C ARG A 89 -1.50 -3.01 -2.80
N LEU A 90 -0.22 -3.22 -3.07
CA LEU A 90 0.60 -2.39 -3.95
C LEU A 90 0.80 -3.10 -5.27
N VAL A 91 0.78 -2.34 -6.36
CA VAL A 91 1.23 -2.79 -7.68
C VAL A 91 2.47 -1.99 -8.04
N VAL A 92 3.55 -2.68 -8.41
CA VAL A 92 4.81 -2.08 -8.84
C VAL A 92 5.04 -2.45 -10.29
N SER A 93 5.38 -1.46 -11.11
CA SER A 93 5.69 -1.64 -12.52
C SER A 93 6.86 -0.76 -12.96
N GLY A 94 7.62 -1.22 -13.95
CA GLY A 94 8.76 -0.48 -14.49
C GLY A 94 9.98 -0.44 -13.56
N SER A 95 10.10 -1.42 -12.65
CA SER A 95 11.27 -1.60 -11.80
C SER A 95 12.54 -1.91 -12.59
N ASP A 96 13.68 -1.52 -12.02
CA ASP A 96 15.01 -1.83 -12.54
C ASP A 96 15.98 -2.21 -11.42
N GLY A 97 17.27 -2.34 -11.73
CA GLY A 97 18.31 -2.66 -10.73
C GLY A 97 18.51 -1.60 -9.63
N ASN A 98 17.88 -0.43 -9.74
CA ASN A 98 17.91 0.64 -8.74
C ASN A 98 16.63 0.70 -7.89
N THR A 99 15.60 -0.11 -8.22
CA THR A 99 14.39 -0.25 -7.42
C THR A 99 14.67 -1.15 -6.22
N ASN A 100 14.63 -0.56 -5.03
CA ASN A 100 14.70 -1.28 -3.76
C ASN A 100 14.06 -0.40 -2.68
N PHE A 101 12.81 -0.68 -2.37
CA PHE A 101 12.04 0.10 -1.41
C PHE A 101 11.18 -0.81 -0.53
N GLY A 102 10.64 -0.20 0.52
CA GLY A 102 9.62 -0.80 1.35
C GLY A 102 8.55 0.20 1.74
N LEU A 103 7.47 -0.32 2.32
CA LEU A 103 6.36 0.44 2.85
C LEU A 103 6.14 0.06 4.32
N ASN A 104 6.10 1.08 5.17
CA ASN A 104 5.58 0.98 6.53
C ASN A 104 4.15 1.50 6.56
N ILE A 105 3.26 0.71 7.16
CA ILE A 105 1.85 1.05 7.35
C ILE A 105 1.62 1.18 8.84
N HIS A 106 1.26 2.38 9.30
CA HIS A 106 0.96 2.65 10.70
C HIS A 106 -0.55 2.91 10.86
N ASN A 107 -1.26 1.98 11.51
CA ASN A 107 -2.63 2.22 11.94
C ASN A 107 -2.62 3.16 13.15
N LEU A 108 -3.44 4.20 13.11
CA LEU A 108 -3.64 5.14 14.19
C LEU A 108 -4.98 4.82 14.87
N ASP A 109 -4.91 4.41 16.14
CA ASP A 109 -6.08 4.21 17.01
C ASP A 109 -6.77 5.52 17.41
#